data_AF-A0A6A5UIM0-F1
#
_entry.id   AF-A0A6A5UIM0-F1
#
_cell.length_a   1.000
_cell.length_b   1.000
_cell.length_c   1.000
_cell.angle_alpha   90.00
_cell.angle_beta   90.00
_cell.angle_gamma   90.00
#
_symmetry.space_group_name_H-M   'P 1'
#
loop_
_entity.id
_entity.type
_entity.pdbx_description
1 polymer ?
#
loop_
_entity_poly.entity_id
_entity_poly.type
_entity_poly.pdbx_seq_one_letter_code
_entity_poly.pdbx_strand_id
1 'polypeptide(L)'
;MSFGFSIGDIIKLVELTTNTYNGWKSACGMHASITEDLAALRSLLSRIEAEVQTPNSLFSKNADDLQHWESLSKGCFDVVRELASILKKHKSLSKSRAKNWDRIRLGSKNLEALNTRLLKKIESISAFATVLGISSQGRLENTMFPELMRKVDTIAAKMRKGNGSICTLTTYENDDKGVWREFRREMVREDVKSRDIHRYKDALKTYLLRL
;
A
#
# COMPACT_ATOMS: atom_id res chain seq x y z
N MET A 1 7.33 28.94 1.38
CA MET A 1 6.50 28.56 2.54
C MET A 1 5.66 27.37 2.13
N SER A 2 6.04 26.16 2.55
CA SER A 2 5.31 24.92 2.26
C SER A 2 4.14 24.79 3.24
N PHE A 3 2.95 25.21 2.81
CA PHE A 3 1.70 24.66 3.36
C PHE A 3 1.60 23.22 2.82
N GLY A 4 2.43 22.36 3.39
CA GLY A 4 2.74 21.03 2.89
C GLY A 4 1.54 20.12 2.95
N PHE A 5 1.36 19.36 1.87
CA PHE A 5 0.37 18.30 1.75
C PHE A 5 0.37 17.40 3.00
N SER A 6 -0.81 17.16 3.56
CA SER A 6 -0.97 16.42 4.81
C SER A 6 -1.55 15.03 4.56
N ILE A 7 -1.39 14.14 5.54
CA ILE A 7 -2.18 12.91 5.69
C ILE A 7 -3.68 13.20 5.49
N GLY A 8 -4.17 14.35 5.97
CA GLY A 8 -5.55 14.76 5.79
C GLY A 8 -5.98 14.93 4.32
N ASP A 9 -5.06 15.25 3.42
CA ASP A 9 -5.36 15.39 1.99
C ASP A 9 -5.53 14.02 1.30
N ILE A 10 -4.91 12.98 1.84
CA ILE A 10 -5.13 11.58 1.41
C ILE A 10 -6.57 11.18 1.70
N ILE A 11 -7.03 11.44 2.92
CA ILE A 11 -8.41 11.15 3.36
C ILE A 11 -9.41 11.90 2.48
N LYS A 12 -9.18 13.20 2.23
CA LYS A 12 -10.02 13.99 1.31
C LYS A 12 -10.06 13.43 -0.10
N LEU A 13 -8.94 12.90 -0.61
CA LEU A 13 -8.88 12.31 -1.95
C LEU A 13 -9.66 10.99 -2.00
N VAL A 14 -9.54 10.14 -0.98
CA VAL A 14 -10.33 8.91 -0.82
C VAL A 14 -11.84 9.23 -0.80
N GLU A 15 -12.23 10.23 -0.02
CA GLU A 15 -13.62 10.64 0.12
C GLU A 15 -14.17 11.18 -1.21
N LEU A 16 -13.44 12.10 -1.86
CA LEU A 16 -13.82 12.65 -3.15
C LEU A 16 -13.98 11.55 -4.21
N THR A 17 -13.04 10.60 -4.24
CA THR A 17 -13.04 9.49 -5.20
C THR A 17 -14.21 8.55 -4.92
N THR A 18 -14.49 8.25 -3.65
CA THR A 18 -15.65 7.44 -3.24
C THR A 18 -16.97 8.08 -3.63
N ASN A 19 -17.15 9.37 -3.36
CA ASN A 19 -18.37 10.11 -3.71
C ASN A 19 -18.56 10.17 -5.23
N THR A 20 -17.47 10.39 -5.97
CA THR A 20 -17.49 10.41 -7.44
C THR A 20 -17.83 9.03 -7.98
N TYR A 21 -17.18 7.97 -7.51
CA TYR A 21 -17.49 6.58 -7.88
C TYR A 21 -18.96 6.24 -7.65
N ASN A 22 -19.51 6.52 -6.46
CA ASN A 22 -20.91 6.24 -6.15
C ASN A 22 -21.87 6.99 -7.09
N GLY A 23 -21.55 8.24 -7.42
CA GLY A 23 -22.28 9.02 -8.40
C GLY A 23 -22.26 8.40 -9.80
N TRP A 24 -21.08 8.04 -10.29
CA TRP A 24 -20.93 7.41 -11.61
C TRP A 24 -21.57 6.01 -11.68
N LYS A 25 -21.41 5.21 -10.61
CA LYS A 25 -22.04 3.89 -10.49
C LYS A 25 -23.56 3.97 -10.49
N SER A 26 -24.15 4.93 -9.76
CA SER A 26 -25.60 5.11 -9.73
C SER A 26 -26.13 5.59 -11.08
N ALA A 27 -25.41 6.50 -11.75
CA ALA A 27 -25.78 7.10 -13.02
C ALA A 27 -25.65 6.14 -14.22
N CYS A 28 -24.47 5.55 -14.40
CA CYS A 28 -24.06 4.81 -15.59
C CYS A 28 -23.88 3.31 -15.32
N GLY A 29 -23.73 2.91 -14.06
CA GLY A 29 -23.33 1.54 -13.73
C GLY A 29 -21.97 1.18 -14.32
N MET A 30 -21.81 -0.10 -14.69
CA MET A 30 -20.59 -0.64 -15.31
C MET A 30 -20.48 -0.37 -16.82
N HIS A 31 -21.45 0.33 -17.41
CA HIS A 31 -21.40 0.66 -18.85
C HIS A 31 -20.33 1.71 -19.18
N ALA A 32 -19.81 2.41 -18.17
CA ALA A 32 -18.74 3.38 -18.32
C ALA A 32 -17.44 2.80 -17.76
N SER A 33 -16.39 2.74 -18.60
CA SER A 33 -15.03 2.37 -18.18
C SER A 33 -14.53 3.24 -17.02
N ILE A 34 -14.94 4.52 -17.01
CA ILE A 34 -14.67 5.47 -15.92
C ILE A 34 -15.14 4.94 -14.55
N THR A 35 -16.27 4.22 -14.49
CA THR A 35 -16.75 3.65 -13.23
C THR A 35 -15.81 2.57 -12.70
N GLU A 36 -15.26 1.73 -13.59
CA GLU A 36 -14.28 0.70 -13.26
C GLU A 36 -12.95 1.32 -12.82
N ASP A 37 -12.46 2.30 -13.58
CA ASP A 37 -11.23 3.01 -13.29
C ASP A 37 -11.31 3.76 -11.95
N LEU A 38 -12.45 4.40 -11.65
CA LEU A 38 -12.70 5.01 -10.34
C LEU A 38 -12.75 3.99 -9.20
N ALA A 39 -13.25 2.77 -9.45
CA ALA A 39 -13.24 1.70 -8.46
C ALA A 39 -11.81 1.21 -8.16
N ALA A 40 -10.98 1.07 -9.20
CA ALA A 40 -9.57 0.73 -9.07
C ALA A 40 -8.81 1.82 -8.29
N LEU A 41 -8.99 3.09 -8.65
CA LEU A 41 -8.39 4.22 -7.95
C LEU A 41 -8.80 4.25 -6.48
N ARG A 42 -10.10 4.14 -6.18
CA ARG A 42 -10.61 4.08 -4.80
C ARG A 42 -9.92 2.98 -3.99
N SER A 43 -9.80 1.79 -4.57
CA SER A 43 -9.17 0.64 -3.90
C SER A 43 -7.70 0.87 -3.59
N LEU A 44 -6.96 1.51 -4.51
CA LEU A 44 -5.56 1.90 -4.27
C LEU A 44 -5.44 2.97 -3.18
N LEU A 45 -6.27 4.01 -3.25
CA LEU A 45 -6.23 5.11 -2.28
C LEU A 45 -6.59 4.64 -0.87
N SER A 46 -7.59 3.75 -0.71
CA SER A 46 -7.91 3.19 0.61
C SER A 46 -6.79 2.35 1.20
N ARG A 47 -5.95 1.70 0.37
CA ARG A 47 -4.75 0.98 0.86
C ARG A 47 -3.69 1.96 1.34
N ILE A 48 -3.50 3.06 0.62
CA ILE A 48 -2.56 4.13 0.99
C ILE A 48 -3.01 4.82 2.28
N GLU A 49 -4.29 5.14 2.41
CA GLU A 49 -4.87 5.69 3.64
C GLU A 49 -4.63 4.77 4.83
N ALA A 50 -4.89 3.46 4.68
CA ALA A 50 -4.65 2.48 5.74
C ALA A 50 -3.16 2.40 6.15
N GLU A 51 -2.23 2.53 5.20
CA GLU A 51 -0.79 2.57 5.48
C GLU A 51 -0.40 3.82 6.26
N VAL A 52 -0.93 4.97 5.87
CA VAL A 52 -0.60 6.26 6.47
C VAL A 52 -1.10 6.36 7.90
N GLN A 53 -2.20 5.67 8.23
CA GLN A 53 -2.72 5.57 9.60
C GLN A 53 -1.90 4.64 10.50
N THR A 54 -0.89 3.91 9.97
CA THR A 54 -0.04 3.06 10.81
C THR A 54 0.99 3.87 11.61
N PRO A 55 1.29 3.51 12.87
CA PRO A 55 2.27 4.24 13.70
C PRO A 55 3.69 4.30 13.12
N ASN A 56 4.06 3.33 12.27
CA ASN A 56 5.36 3.24 11.59
C ASN A 56 5.21 3.45 10.07
N SER A 57 4.31 4.36 9.68
CA SER A 57 4.01 4.64 8.27
C SER A 57 5.27 4.91 7.46
N LEU A 58 5.37 4.24 6.31
CA LEU A 58 6.50 4.41 5.39
C LEU A 58 6.58 5.84 4.82
N PHE A 59 5.47 6.57 4.79
CA PHE A 59 5.42 7.99 4.39
C PHE A 59 6.11 8.92 5.40
N SER A 60 6.20 8.54 6.67
CA SER A 60 6.78 9.39 7.72
C SER A 60 8.31 9.32 7.77
N LYS A 61 8.90 8.35 7.06
CA LYS A 61 10.35 8.09 7.10
C LYS A 61 11.16 8.99 6.18
N ASN A 62 10.54 9.58 5.14
CA ASN A 62 11.24 10.33 4.11
C ASN A 62 10.41 11.52 3.61
N ALA A 63 10.98 12.73 3.68
CA ALA A 63 10.32 13.96 3.24
C ALA A 63 10.11 14.01 1.71
N ASP A 64 11.02 13.40 0.94
CA ASP A 64 10.93 13.37 -0.52
C ASP A 64 9.71 12.57 -1.00
N ASP A 65 9.34 11.52 -0.27
CA ASP A 65 8.17 10.69 -0.60
C ASP A 65 6.85 11.46 -0.41
N LEU A 66 6.79 12.33 0.61
CA LEU A 66 5.64 13.22 0.81
C LEU A 66 5.53 14.27 -0.30
N GLN A 67 6.66 14.81 -0.76
CA GLN A 67 6.68 15.77 -1.87
C GLN A 67 6.29 15.12 -3.20
N HIS A 68 6.75 13.89 -3.46
CA HIS A 68 6.31 13.12 -4.63
C HIS A 68 4.81 12.82 -4.56
N TRP A 69 4.32 12.42 -3.39
CA TRP A 69 2.89 12.18 -3.16
C TRP A 69 2.06 13.45 -3.40
N GLU A 70 2.50 14.61 -2.93
CA GLU A 70 1.83 15.90 -3.15
C GLU A 70 1.60 16.18 -4.65
N SER A 71 2.64 16.00 -5.46
CA SER A 71 2.55 16.20 -6.92
C SER A 71 1.56 15.22 -7.57
N LEU A 72 1.61 13.96 -7.17
CA LEU A 72 0.74 12.90 -7.72
C LEU A 72 -0.74 13.10 -7.34
N SER A 73 -0.99 13.36 -6.07
CA SER A 73 -2.33 13.52 -5.49
C SER A 73 -3.04 14.77 -6.01
N LYS A 74 -2.34 15.89 -6.18
CA LYS A 74 -2.90 17.11 -6.80
C LYS A 74 -3.45 16.82 -8.19
N GLY A 75 -2.66 16.16 -9.04
CA GLY A 75 -3.11 15.78 -10.38
C GLY A 75 -4.26 14.77 -10.38
N CYS A 76 -4.38 13.96 -9.33
CA CYS A 76 -5.51 13.04 -9.14
C CYS A 76 -6.78 13.80 -8.72
N PHE A 77 -6.67 14.73 -7.76
CA PHE A 77 -7.76 15.61 -7.34
C PHE A 77 -8.40 16.35 -8.52
N ASP A 78 -7.59 16.91 -9.40
CA ASP A 78 -8.07 17.67 -10.56
C ASP A 78 -8.93 16.77 -11.47
N VAL A 79 -8.43 15.59 -11.84
CA VAL A 79 -9.15 14.64 -12.70
C VAL A 79 -10.46 14.17 -12.05
N VAL A 80 -10.42 13.77 -10.78
CA VAL A 80 -11.62 13.29 -10.07
C VAL A 80 -12.65 14.41 -9.92
N ARG A 81 -12.21 15.66 -9.67
CA ARG A 81 -13.10 16.83 -9.56
C ARG A 81 -13.74 17.18 -10.91
N GLU A 82 -12.98 17.09 -12.01
CA GLU A 82 -13.51 17.24 -13.37
C GLU A 82 -14.60 16.18 -13.64
N LEU A 83 -14.35 14.90 -13.32
CA LEU A 83 -15.34 13.82 -13.46
C LEU A 83 -16.59 14.03 -12.60
N ALA A 84 -16.42 14.50 -11.36
CA ALA A 84 -17.55 14.86 -10.49
C ALA A 84 -18.38 16.02 -11.07
N SER A 85 -17.73 16.98 -11.74
CA SER A 85 -18.40 18.12 -12.37
C SER A 85 -19.26 17.71 -13.56
N ILE A 86 -18.80 16.75 -14.38
CA ILE A 86 -19.57 16.20 -15.51
C ILE A 86 -20.85 15.58 -14.97
N LEU A 87 -20.75 14.74 -13.94
CA LEU A 87 -21.91 14.12 -13.34
C LEU A 87 -22.91 15.15 -12.79
N LYS A 88 -22.42 16.22 -12.14
CA LYS A 88 -23.25 17.34 -11.65
C LYS A 88 -23.95 18.12 -12.76
N LYS A 89 -23.38 18.19 -13.98
CA LYS A 89 -24.02 18.86 -15.13
C LYS A 89 -25.18 18.03 -15.69
N HIS A 90 -25.10 16.71 -15.58
CA HIS A 90 -26.12 15.79 -16.07
C HIS A 90 -27.18 15.44 -15.02
N LYS A 91 -27.58 16.37 -14.13
CA LYS A 91 -28.49 16.12 -12.99
C LYS A 91 -29.87 15.53 -13.31
N SER A 92 -30.36 15.63 -14.56
CA SER A 92 -31.61 15.00 -15.00
C SER A 92 -31.36 13.63 -15.64
N LEU A 93 -30.81 12.71 -14.85
CA LEU A 93 -30.60 11.34 -15.28
C LEU A 93 -31.92 10.57 -15.31
N SER A 94 -32.13 9.82 -16.38
CA SER A 94 -33.26 8.91 -16.52
C SER A 94 -33.09 7.69 -15.60
N LYS A 95 -34.15 6.88 -15.44
CA LYS A 95 -34.05 5.60 -14.71
C LYS A 95 -33.16 4.56 -15.42
N SER A 96 -32.83 4.77 -16.70
CA SER A 96 -32.02 3.83 -17.50
C SER A 96 -30.55 4.23 -17.49
N ARG A 97 -29.70 3.38 -16.90
CA ARG A 97 -28.24 3.60 -16.79
C ARG A 97 -27.53 3.64 -18.15
N ALA A 98 -27.95 2.80 -19.10
CA ALA A 98 -27.41 2.80 -20.46
C ALA A 98 -27.70 4.13 -21.18
N LYS A 99 -28.96 4.62 -21.13
CA LYS A 99 -29.33 5.91 -21.73
C LYS A 99 -28.61 7.09 -21.07
N ASN A 100 -28.38 7.02 -19.76
CA ASN A 100 -27.61 8.03 -19.03
C ASN A 100 -26.16 8.07 -19.48
N TRP A 101 -25.54 6.90 -19.65
CA TRP A 101 -24.20 6.81 -20.19
C TRP A 101 -24.11 7.36 -21.60
N ASP A 102 -25.03 6.98 -22.50
CA ASP A 102 -25.05 7.50 -23.87
C ASP A 102 -25.19 9.03 -23.88
N ARG A 103 -26.06 9.59 -23.03
CA ARG A 103 -26.22 11.06 -22.90
C ARG A 103 -24.94 11.74 -22.41
N ILE A 104 -24.26 11.17 -21.42
CA ILE A 104 -23.02 11.73 -20.87
C ILE A 104 -21.91 11.63 -21.91
N ARG A 105 -21.77 10.48 -22.58
CA ARG A 105 -20.78 10.22 -23.62
C ARG A 105 -20.97 11.15 -24.81
N LEU A 106 -22.20 11.32 -25.29
CA LEU A 106 -22.51 12.22 -26.42
C LEU A 106 -22.40 13.70 -26.03
N GLY A 107 -22.72 14.05 -24.78
CA GLY A 107 -22.63 15.43 -24.28
C GLY A 107 -21.23 15.89 -23.89
N SER A 108 -20.28 14.97 -23.69
CA SER A 108 -18.95 15.27 -23.16
C SER A 108 -17.86 14.99 -24.20
N LYS A 109 -17.37 16.04 -24.86
CA LYS A 109 -16.30 15.93 -25.89
C LYS A 109 -14.96 15.40 -25.37
N ASN A 110 -14.65 15.60 -24.09
CA ASN A 110 -13.33 15.31 -23.52
C ASN A 110 -13.31 14.05 -22.63
N LEU A 111 -14.34 13.22 -22.72
CA LEU A 111 -14.54 12.12 -21.79
C LEU A 111 -13.45 11.02 -21.94
N GLU A 112 -13.06 10.72 -23.16
CA GLU A 112 -11.99 9.77 -23.45
C GLU A 112 -10.63 10.29 -22.95
N ALA A 113 -10.31 11.55 -23.23
CA ALA A 113 -9.10 12.19 -22.71
C ALA A 113 -9.06 12.20 -21.17
N LEU A 114 -10.20 12.39 -20.51
CA LEU A 114 -10.32 12.28 -19.06
C LEU A 114 -10.08 10.85 -18.57
N ASN A 115 -10.61 9.85 -19.27
CA ASN A 115 -10.37 8.46 -18.89
C ASN A 115 -8.88 8.10 -18.99
N THR A 116 -8.21 8.51 -20.08
CA THR A 116 -6.77 8.32 -20.24
C THR A 116 -5.97 9.04 -19.15
N ARG A 117 -6.37 10.26 -18.77
CA ARG A 117 -5.75 10.99 -17.65
C ARG A 117 -5.95 10.24 -16.33
N LEU A 118 -7.15 9.70 -16.08
CA LEU A 118 -7.46 8.92 -14.88
C LEU A 118 -6.58 7.66 -14.79
N LEU A 119 -6.53 6.87 -15.86
CA LEU A 119 -5.69 5.67 -15.95
C LEU A 119 -4.22 5.99 -15.68
N LYS A 120 -3.69 7.04 -16.31
CA LYS A 120 -2.30 7.48 -16.06
C LYS A 120 -2.05 7.82 -14.59
N LYS A 121 -3.04 8.39 -13.88
CA LYS A 121 -2.95 8.68 -12.44
C LYS A 121 -3.00 7.41 -11.59
N ILE A 122 -3.84 6.44 -11.95
CA ILE A 122 -3.90 5.12 -11.32
C ILE A 122 -2.54 4.42 -11.43
N GLU A 123 -1.97 4.38 -12.63
CA GLU A 123 -0.64 3.79 -12.88
C GLU A 123 0.46 4.47 -12.07
N SER A 124 0.46 5.81 -12.05
CA SER A 124 1.48 6.58 -11.31
C SER A 124 1.39 6.33 -9.81
N ILE A 125 0.18 6.32 -9.24
CA ILE A 125 -0.05 6.02 -7.81
C ILE A 125 0.31 4.56 -7.50
N SER A 126 -0.01 3.63 -8.39
CA SER A 126 0.33 2.21 -8.22
C SER A 126 1.84 1.98 -8.24
N ALA A 127 2.56 2.62 -9.17
CA ALA A 127 4.02 2.58 -9.23
C ALA A 127 4.65 3.16 -7.96
N PHE A 128 4.16 4.31 -7.51
CA PHE A 128 4.60 4.93 -6.26
C PHE A 128 4.35 4.03 -5.04
N ALA A 129 3.16 3.45 -4.91
CA ALA A 129 2.84 2.50 -3.84
C ALA A 129 3.73 1.25 -3.86
N THR A 130 4.18 0.82 -5.05
CA THR A 130 5.13 -0.29 -5.21
C THR A 130 6.52 0.10 -4.72
N VAL A 131 7.03 1.27 -5.10
CA VAL A 131 8.33 1.80 -4.65
C VAL A 131 8.36 1.96 -3.13
N LEU A 132 7.29 2.51 -2.55
CA LEU A 132 7.17 2.64 -1.10
C LEU A 132 7.02 1.30 -0.36
N GLY A 133 6.86 0.17 -1.07
CA GLY A 133 6.66 -1.12 -0.43
C GLY A 133 5.31 -1.24 0.31
N ILE A 134 4.32 -0.42 -0.07
CA ILE A 134 2.93 -0.49 0.43
C ILE A 134 2.22 -1.74 -0.13
N SER A 135 2.85 -2.44 -1.07
CA SER A 135 2.50 -3.81 -1.40
C SER A 135 2.63 -4.72 -0.15
N SER A 136 1.80 -5.77 -0.09
CA SER A 136 1.84 -6.75 1.01
C SER A 136 3.21 -7.41 1.20
N GLN A 137 4.07 -7.37 0.17
CA GLN A 137 5.44 -7.87 0.22
C GLN A 137 6.43 -6.85 0.82
N GLY A 138 6.33 -5.57 0.44
CA GLY A 138 7.23 -4.53 0.93
C GLY A 138 7.05 -4.20 2.42
N ARG A 139 5.82 -4.28 2.96
CA ARG A 139 5.59 -4.08 4.41
C ARG A 139 6.29 -5.13 5.26
N LEU A 140 6.26 -6.38 4.80
CA LEU A 140 6.90 -7.48 5.50
C LEU A 140 8.43 -7.31 5.47
N GLU A 141 8.99 -6.87 4.35
CA GLU A 141 10.43 -6.59 4.22
C GLU A 141 10.89 -5.33 4.99
N ASN A 142 10.07 -4.27 5.07
CA ASN A 142 10.48 -2.98 5.65
C ASN A 142 10.11 -2.75 7.12
N THR A 143 9.18 -3.54 7.68
CA THR A 143 8.77 -3.38 9.09
C THR A 143 8.96 -4.67 9.88
N MET A 144 8.55 -5.81 9.31
CA MET A 144 8.61 -7.08 10.02
C MET A 144 10.02 -7.65 10.07
N PHE A 145 10.80 -7.51 9.00
CA PHE A 145 12.18 -8.01 8.98
C PHE A 145 13.08 -7.28 10.00
N PRO A 146 13.13 -5.95 10.10
CA PRO A 146 13.93 -5.27 11.14
C PRO A 146 13.51 -5.63 12.58
N GLU A 147 12.21 -5.76 12.84
CA GLU A 147 11.71 -6.17 14.15
C GLU A 147 12.12 -7.60 14.49
N LEU A 148 12.05 -8.49 13.49
CA LEU A 148 12.52 -9.87 13.57
C LEU A 148 14.02 -9.89 13.90
N MET A 149 14.84 -9.07 13.24
CA MET A 149 16.28 -8.96 13.50
C MET A 149 16.56 -8.52 14.94
N ARG A 150 15.83 -7.51 15.44
CA ARG A 150 15.98 -7.04 16.83
C ARG A 150 15.65 -8.12 17.85
N LYS A 151 14.64 -8.95 17.57
CA LYS A 151 14.30 -10.11 18.42
C LYS A 151 15.38 -11.20 18.34
N VAL A 152 15.96 -11.43 17.16
CA VAL A 152 17.13 -12.31 17.00
C VAL A 152 18.32 -11.81 17.80
N ASP A 153 18.64 -10.51 17.78
CA ASP A 153 19.72 -9.94 18.60
C ASP A 153 19.47 -10.12 20.09
N THR A 154 18.21 -9.98 20.52
CA THR A 154 17.82 -10.17 21.92
C THR A 154 18.03 -11.63 22.35
N ILE A 155 17.61 -12.58 21.51
CA ILE A 155 17.83 -14.02 21.73
C ILE A 155 19.33 -14.31 21.73
N ALA A 156 20.07 -13.73 20.78
CA ALA A 156 21.51 -13.90 20.67
C ALA A 156 22.24 -13.39 21.92
N ALA A 157 21.82 -12.24 22.45
CA ALA A 157 22.36 -11.67 23.68
C ALA A 157 22.00 -12.50 24.93
N LYS A 158 20.78 -13.06 25.02
CA LYS A 158 20.36 -13.94 26.13
C LYS A 158 21.18 -15.24 26.15
N MET A 159 21.40 -15.83 24.97
CA MET A 159 22.14 -17.08 24.79
C MET A 159 23.65 -16.90 25.01
N ARG A 160 24.21 -15.71 24.79
CA ARG A 160 25.59 -15.39 25.20
C ARG A 160 25.78 -15.28 26.73
N LYS A 161 24.70 -15.03 27.48
CA LYS A 161 24.73 -14.85 28.95
C LYS A 161 24.38 -16.10 29.74
N GLY A 162 23.49 -16.96 29.23
CA GLY A 162 23.28 -18.31 29.74
C GLY A 162 24.32 -19.24 29.12
N ASN A 163 24.74 -20.30 29.81
CA ASN A 163 25.77 -21.25 29.36
C ASN A 163 25.34 -22.12 28.13
N GLY A 164 24.49 -21.59 27.24
CA GLY A 164 24.00 -22.22 26.02
C GLY A 164 24.80 -21.71 24.82
N SER A 165 25.73 -22.53 24.36
CA SER A 165 26.67 -22.22 23.27
C SER A 165 25.99 -21.66 22.02
N ILE A 166 26.07 -20.35 21.82
CA ILE A 166 25.87 -19.73 20.49
C ILE A 166 27.00 -20.10 19.53
N CYS A 167 28.17 -20.42 20.07
CA CYS A 167 29.34 -20.78 19.28
C CYS A 167 29.16 -22.06 18.45
N THR A 168 28.11 -22.86 18.70
CA THR A 168 27.75 -24.03 17.87
C THR A 168 26.73 -23.72 16.77
N LEU A 169 26.21 -22.49 16.68
CA LEU A 169 25.19 -22.09 15.69
C LEU A 169 25.82 -21.62 14.37
N THR A 170 27.05 -21.12 14.42
CA THR A 170 27.77 -20.46 13.31
C THR A 170 28.85 -21.33 12.65
N THR A 171 29.12 -22.54 13.17
CA THR A 171 30.26 -23.37 12.70
C THR A 171 29.90 -24.40 11.64
N TYR A 172 28.63 -24.59 11.29
CA TYR A 172 28.23 -25.69 10.41
C TYR A 172 27.60 -25.18 9.11
N GLU A 173 28.32 -25.43 8.01
CA GLU A 173 28.01 -24.97 6.65
C GLU A 173 26.69 -25.50 6.08
N ASN A 174 25.97 -26.41 6.74
CA ASN A 174 24.66 -26.85 6.27
C ASN A 174 23.80 -27.52 7.35
N ASP A 175 22.77 -26.81 7.81
CA ASP A 175 21.51 -27.36 8.34
C ASP A 175 21.63 -28.46 9.41
N ASP A 176 22.05 -28.12 10.63
CA ASP A 176 21.63 -28.96 11.76
C ASP A 176 20.15 -28.66 12.07
N LYS A 177 19.27 -29.58 11.65
CA LYS A 177 17.82 -29.56 11.91
C LYS A 177 17.51 -29.44 13.40
N GLY A 178 18.44 -29.79 14.29
CA GLY A 178 18.30 -29.60 15.74
C GLY A 178 18.41 -28.13 16.13
N VAL A 179 19.46 -27.46 15.67
CA VAL A 179 19.78 -26.07 15.98
C VAL A 179 18.72 -25.11 15.42
N TRP A 180 18.32 -25.28 14.15
CA TRP A 180 17.25 -24.47 13.57
C TRP A 180 15.89 -24.69 14.24
N ARG A 181 15.64 -25.90 14.75
CA ARG A 181 14.41 -26.23 15.49
C ARG A 181 14.42 -25.59 16.88
N GLU A 182 15.57 -25.54 17.53
CA GLU A 182 15.75 -24.85 18.81
C GLU A 182 15.61 -23.34 18.68
N PHE A 183 16.31 -22.74 17.71
CA PHE A 183 16.17 -21.33 17.38
C PHE A 183 14.72 -20.97 17.07
N ARG A 184 14.01 -21.78 16.27
CA ARG A 184 12.58 -21.58 16.01
C ARG A 184 11.74 -21.65 17.29
N ARG A 185 12.02 -22.58 18.21
CA ARG A 185 11.31 -22.67 19.49
C ARG A 185 11.50 -21.40 20.31
N GLU A 186 12.71 -20.86 20.38
CA GLU A 186 12.97 -19.59 21.09
C GLU A 186 12.25 -18.41 20.43
N MET A 187 12.29 -18.30 19.10
CA MET A 187 11.58 -17.24 18.39
C MET A 187 10.06 -17.31 18.62
N VAL A 188 9.48 -18.51 18.66
CA VAL A 188 8.05 -18.68 18.97
C VAL A 188 7.73 -18.31 20.41
N ARG A 189 8.64 -18.56 21.37
CA ARG A 189 8.49 -18.09 22.76
C ARG A 189 8.54 -16.57 22.88
N GLU A 190 9.31 -15.90 22.01
CA GLU A 190 9.39 -14.44 21.91
C GLU A 190 8.26 -13.83 21.04
N ASP A 191 7.13 -14.53 20.91
CA ASP A 191 5.93 -14.11 20.18
C ASP A 191 6.17 -13.83 18.68
N VAL A 192 7.03 -14.63 18.04
CA VAL A 192 7.19 -14.61 16.58
C VAL A 192 6.45 -15.78 15.96
N LYS A 193 5.54 -15.49 15.02
CA LYS A 193 4.74 -16.53 14.36
C LYS A 193 5.62 -17.42 13.48
N SER A 194 5.38 -18.74 13.55
CA SER A 194 6.15 -19.72 12.78
C SER A 194 6.11 -19.51 11.26
N ARG A 195 5.03 -18.92 10.73
CA ARG A 195 4.90 -18.60 9.30
C ARG A 195 5.94 -17.56 8.86
N ASP A 196 6.22 -16.59 9.71
CA ASP A 196 7.11 -15.47 9.38
C ASP A 196 8.58 -15.90 9.54
N ILE A 197 8.89 -16.76 10.52
CA ILE A 197 10.20 -17.44 10.62
C ILE A 197 10.50 -18.27 9.38
N HIS A 198 9.49 -18.98 8.84
CA HIS A 198 9.67 -19.76 7.62
C HIS A 198 9.88 -18.88 6.40
N ARG A 199 9.10 -17.79 6.28
CA ARG A 199 9.20 -16.82 5.19
C ARG A 199 10.57 -16.15 5.13
N TYR A 200 11.19 -15.87 6.29
CA TYR A 200 12.48 -15.20 6.39
C TYR A 200 13.66 -16.14 6.67
N LYS A 201 13.49 -17.46 6.47
CA LYS A 201 14.48 -18.48 6.84
C LYS A 201 15.89 -18.14 6.34
N ASP A 202 16.04 -17.85 5.05
CA ASP A 202 17.36 -17.66 4.43
C ASP A 202 18.01 -16.33 4.84
N ALA A 203 17.21 -15.28 5.02
CA ALA A 203 17.68 -14.00 5.51
C ALA A 203 18.11 -14.06 6.99
N LEU A 204 17.36 -14.78 7.83
CA LEU A 204 17.71 -15.03 9.23
C LEU A 204 19.01 -15.81 9.35
N LYS A 205 19.17 -16.87 8.55
CA LYS A 205 20.41 -17.64 8.49
C LYS A 205 21.60 -16.78 8.09
N THR A 206 21.45 -16.00 7.02
CA THR A 206 22.51 -15.10 6.52
C THR A 206 22.91 -14.08 7.58
N TYR A 207 21.95 -13.56 8.34
CA TYR A 207 22.25 -12.63 9.43
C TYR A 207 22.91 -13.28 10.64
N LEU A 208 22.44 -14.46 11.05
CA LEU A 208 23.05 -15.23 12.13
C LEU A 208 24.50 -15.59 11.82
N LEU A 209 24.85 -15.83 10.56
CA LEU A 209 26.22 -16.05 10.11
C LEU A 209 27.11 -14.80 10.21
N ARG A 210 26.53 -13.61 10.32
CA ARG A 210 27.25 -12.32 10.44
C ARG A 210 27.38 -11.83 11.89
N LEU A 211 26.67 -12.46 12.83
CA LEU A 211 26.67 -12.13 14.27
C LEU A 211 27.79 -12.86 15.03
#